data_AF-A0A820M1X1-F1
#
_entry.id   AF-A0A820M1X1-F1
#
_cell.length_a   1.000
_cell.length_b   1.000
_cell.length_c   1.000
_cell.angle_alpha   90.00
_cell.angle_beta   90.00
_cell.angle_gamma   90.00
#
_symmetry.space_group_name_H-M   'P 1'
#
loop_
_entity.id
_entity.type
_entity.pdbx_description
1 polymer ?
#
loop_
_entity_poly.entity_id
_entity_poly.type
_entity_poly.pdbx_seq_one_letter_code
_entity_poly.pdbx_strand_id
1 'polypeptide(L)' 'EILLKLCDKLRPNLILTTGGTGTNPDDIIPEETS' A
#
# COMPACT_ATOMS: atom_id res chain seq x y z
N GLU A 1 -6.46 7.37 -2.37
CA GLU A 1 -7.20 7.49 -3.64
C GLU A 1 -6.37 7.30 -4.92
N ILE A 2 -5.11 7.74 -4.98
CA ILE A 2 -4.32 7.72 -6.24
C ILE A 2 -4.12 6.30 -6.78
N LEU A 3 -3.76 5.35 -5.90
CA LEU A 3 -3.49 3.97 -6.31
C LEU A 3 -4.73 3.30 -6.94
N LEU A 4 -5.91 3.50 -6.35
CA LEU A 4 -7.17 2.94 -6.86
C LEU A 4 -7.48 3.47 -8.27
N LYS A 5 -7.37 4.79 -8.48
CA LYS A 5 -7.58 5.42 -9.80
C LYS A 5 -6.60 4.87 -10.86
N LEU A 6 -5.36 4.58 -10.46
CA LEU A 6 -4.36 3.99 -11.34
C LEU A 6 -4.66 2.51 -11.65
N CYS A 7 -5.11 1.74 -10.67
CA CYS A 7 -5.51 0.34 -10.86
C CYS A 7 -6.68 0.22 -11.83
N ASP A 8 -7.71 1.05 -11.66
CA ASP A 8 -8.89 1.04 -12.52
C ASP A 8 -8.55 1.37 -13.98
N LYS A 9 -7.64 2.34 -14.17
CA LYS A 9 -7.23 2.80 -15.51
C LYS A 9 -6.27 1.84 -16.19
N LEU A 10 -5.26 1.35 -15.47
CA LEU A 10 -4.14 0.61 -16.05
C LEU A 10 -4.31 -0.91 -15.96
N ARG A 11 -5.22 -1.40 -15.10
CA ARG A 11 -5.46 -2.82 -14.81
C ARG A 11 -4.17 -3.63 -14.67
N PRO A 12 -3.23 -3.21 -13.80
CA PRO A 12 -1.94 -3.88 -13.66
C PRO A 12 -2.12 -5.28 -13.05
N ASN A 13 -1.29 -6.23 -13.49
CA ASN A 13 -1.27 -7.58 -12.93
C ASN A 13 -0.42 -7.69 -11.65
N LEU A 14 0.44 -6.71 -11.38
CA LEU A 14 1.31 -6.64 -10.20
C LEU A 14 1.58 -5.18 -9.84
N ILE A 15 1.58 -4.87 -8.55
CA ILE A 15 1.91 -3.55 -8.01
C ILE A 15 2.99 -3.74 -6.96
N LEU A 16 4.10 -3.00 -7.09
CA LEU A 16 5.18 -2.96 -6.12
C LEU A 16 5.23 -1.58 -5.51
N THR A 17 5.04 -1.50 -4.19
CA THR A 17 5.18 -0.27 -3.42
C THR A 17 6.42 -0.35 -2.53
N THR A 18 7.00 0.80 -2.19
CA THR A 18 8.16 0.89 -1.30
C THR A 18 8.00 2.08 -0.37
N GLY A 19 8.52 1.97 0.85
CA GLY A 19 8.30 2.94 1.94
C GLY A 19 6.96 2.76 2.66
N GLY A 20 6.80 3.41 3.82
CA GLY A 20 5.54 3.38 4.59
C GLY A 20 5.30 2.08 5.38
N THR A 21 6.34 1.28 5.60
CA THR A 21 6.28 -0.03 6.28
C THR A 21 7.16 -0.08 7.54
N GLY A 22 7.59 1.08 8.05
CA GLY A 22 8.39 1.19 9.27
C GLY A 22 7.51 1.26 10.51
N THR A 23 8.14 1.48 11.68
CA THR A 23 7.45 1.61 12.97
C THR A 23 7.10 3.05 13.31
N ASN A 24 7.09 3.95 12.32
CA ASN A 24 6.63 5.31 12.53
C ASN A 24 5.12 5.25 12.85
N PRO A 25 4.61 5.96 13.86
CA PRO A 25 3.17 6.00 14.13
C PRO A 25 2.29 6.44 12.94
N ASP A 26 2.87 7.08 11.92
CA ASP A 26 2.19 7.40 10.65
C ASP A 26 2.19 6.24 9.64
N ASP A 27 3.03 5.21 9.85
CA ASP A 27 3.06 3.99 9.05
C ASP A 27 2.01 3.01 9.60
N ILE A 28 1.00 2.74 8.78
CA ILE A 28 -0.07 1.78 9.11
C ILE A 28 0.50 0.38 8.98
N ILE A 29 1.15 -0.11 10.04
CA ILE A 29 1.49 -1.52 10.19
C ILE A 29 0.14 -2.25 10.39
N PRO A 30 -0.21 -3.25 9.55
CA PRO A 30 -1.32 -4.13 9.91
C PRO A 30 -0.91 -4.85 11.21
N GLU A 31 -1.61 -4.58 12.31
CA GLU A 31 -1.36 -5.20 13.61
C GLU A 31 -1.07 -6.69 13.40
N GLU A 32 0.10 -7.13 13.86
CA GLU A 32 0.45 -8.54 13.85
C GLU A 32 -0.70 -9.30 14.51
N THR A 33 -1.37 -10.13 13.72
CA THR A 33 -2.43 -11.02 14.21
C THR A 33 -1.76 -12.10 15.04
N SER A 34 -1.42 -11.74 16.28
CA SER A 34 -0.94 -12.65 17.33
C SER A 34 -2.11 -13.31 18.03
#